data_AF-A0A2M8N7E8-F1
#
_entry.id   AF-A0A2M8N7E8-F1
#
_cell.length_a   1.000
_cell.length_b   1.000
_cell.length_c   1.000
_cell.angle_alpha   90.00
_cell.angle_beta   90.00
_cell.angle_gamma   90.00
#
_symmetry.space_group_name_H-M   'P 1'
#
loop_
_entity.id
_entity.type
_entity.pdbx_description
1 polymer ?
#
loop_
_entity_poly.entity_id
_entity_poly.type
_entity_poly.pdbx_seq_one_letter_code
_entity_poly.pdbx_strand_id
1 'polypeptide(L)'
;MSVNNKRKKNLPVDAHDRLIEHRREEVARMHKRRMTLREIAAGLAQKGFINPDTNAPYSHVTVKKDLDALMAEWRENAQADLLTLRAAQQAELQEVKRAAWAKTDLGTILRAMEREARLLGLDMPMKIDINMTLYERVLELTNLLNEMGVPADKHEELFARLIAAAKMRVESKEKAPS
;
A
#
# COMPACT_ATOMS: atom_id res chain seq x y z
N MET A 1 35.67 -37.83 -3.28
CA MET A 1 34.95 -36.56 -3.03
C MET A 1 33.61 -36.91 -2.39
N SER A 2 33.52 -36.93 -1.06
CA SER A 2 32.26 -37.20 -0.36
C SER A 2 31.53 -35.90 -0.09
N VAL A 3 30.38 -35.73 -0.73
CA VAL A 3 29.45 -34.63 -0.51
C VAL A 3 28.87 -34.80 0.88
N ASN A 4 29.32 -33.96 1.81
CA ASN A 4 28.88 -33.96 3.20
C ASN A 4 27.52 -33.26 3.28
N ASN A 5 26.46 -34.03 3.05
CA ASN A 5 25.07 -33.59 3.18
C ASN A 5 24.74 -33.41 4.67
N LYS A 6 25.04 -32.21 5.20
CA LYS A 6 24.76 -31.85 6.59
C LYS A 6 23.26 -31.92 6.84
N ARG A 7 22.91 -32.89 7.69
CA ARG A 7 21.58 -33.17 8.24
C ARG A 7 20.84 -31.87 8.58
N LYS A 8 19.71 -31.64 7.91
CA LYS A 8 18.67 -30.70 8.35
C LYS A 8 18.28 -31.07 9.78
N LYS A 9 18.61 -30.24 10.77
CA LYS A 9 18.10 -30.40 12.13
C LYS A 9 16.64 -29.93 12.10
N ASN A 10 15.73 -30.88 11.87
CA ASN A 10 14.29 -30.65 11.95
C ASN A 10 13.93 -30.37 13.42
N LEU A 11 13.96 -29.10 13.84
CA LEU A 11 13.20 -28.67 15.00
C LEU A 11 11.71 -28.98 14.73
N PRO A 12 10.93 -29.41 15.74
CA PRO A 12 9.48 -29.49 15.61
C PRO A 12 8.96 -28.16 15.07
N VAL A 13 8.05 -28.20 14.08
CA VAL A 13 7.53 -27.01 13.39
C VAL A 13 7.11 -25.91 14.39
N ASP A 14 6.43 -26.30 15.46
CA ASP A 14 6.02 -25.43 16.58
C ASP A 14 7.20 -24.74 17.31
N ALA A 15 8.33 -25.43 17.51
CA ALA A 15 9.50 -24.84 18.16
C ALA A 15 10.25 -23.84 17.27
N HIS A 16 10.25 -24.08 15.95
CA HIS A 16 10.85 -23.16 14.99
C HIS A 16 10.01 -21.88 14.86
N ASP A 17 8.70 -22.02 14.78
CA ASP A 17 7.77 -20.89 14.65
C ASP A 17 7.82 -20.00 15.90
N ARG A 18 7.83 -20.59 17.11
CA ARG A 18 8.01 -19.84 18.37
C ARG A 18 9.32 -19.07 18.42
N LEU A 19 10.40 -19.62 17.87
CA LEU A 19 11.69 -18.93 17.82
C LEU A 19 11.65 -17.73 16.87
N ILE A 20 10.98 -17.87 15.72
CA ILE A 20 10.75 -16.77 14.79
C ILE A 20 9.90 -15.68 15.45
N GLU A 21 8.82 -16.07 16.13
CA GLU A 21 7.92 -15.15 16.83
C GLU A 21 8.67 -14.33 17.88
N HIS A 22 9.39 -15.01 18.79
CA HIS A 22 10.18 -14.35 19.83
C HIS A 22 11.28 -13.45 19.24
N ARG A 23 11.89 -13.84 18.12
CA ARG A 23 12.84 -12.99 17.40
C ARG A 23 12.16 -11.73 16.84
N ARG A 24 10.97 -11.86 16.25
CA ARG A 24 10.19 -10.75 15.71
C ARG A 24 9.76 -9.77 16.80
N GLU A 25 9.34 -10.25 17.97
CA GLU A 25 9.04 -9.40 19.13
C GLU A 25 10.24 -8.52 19.52
N GLU A 26 11.45 -9.10 19.54
CA GLU A 26 12.67 -8.36 19.82
C GLU A 26 13.03 -7.36 18.73
N VAL A 27 12.88 -7.73 17.45
CA VAL A 27 13.03 -6.83 16.31
C VAL A 27 12.07 -5.64 16.43
N ALA A 28 10.79 -5.90 16.70
CA ALA A 28 9.78 -4.86 16.89
C ALA A 28 10.15 -3.90 18.02
N ARG A 29 10.59 -4.44 19.16
CA ARG A 29 11.01 -3.65 20.33
C ARG A 29 12.18 -2.73 20.02
N MET A 30 13.20 -3.22 19.30
CA MET A 30 14.35 -2.40 18.90
C MET A 30 13.98 -1.40 17.80
N HIS A 31 13.16 -1.80 16.84
CA HIS A 31 12.66 -0.91 15.78
C HIS A 31 11.89 0.28 16.35
N LYS A 32 11.05 0.06 17.38
CA LYS A 32 10.33 1.14 18.09
C LYS A 32 11.27 2.20 18.69
N ARG A 33 12.52 1.82 19.01
CA ARG A 33 13.58 2.71 19.50
C ARG A 33 14.36 3.38 18.37
N ARG A 34 13.93 3.23 17.11
CA ARG A 34 14.53 3.78 15.89
C ARG A 34 15.95 3.26 15.59
N MET A 35 16.27 2.05 16.03
CA MET A 35 17.51 1.39 15.66
C MET A 35 17.52 1.01 14.17
N THR A 36 18.68 1.09 13.54
CA THR A 36 18.91 0.65 12.16
C THR A 36 18.94 -0.88 12.06
N LEU A 37 18.74 -1.45 10.87
CA LEU A 37 18.75 -2.90 10.65
C LEU A 37 20.06 -3.58 11.11
N ARG A 38 21.19 -2.88 10.98
CA ARG A 38 22.50 -3.39 11.40
C ARG A 38 22.64 -3.41 12.92
N GLU A 39 22.19 -2.35 13.59
CA GLU A 39 22.16 -2.28 15.06
C GLU A 39 21.21 -3.31 15.65
N ILE A 40 20.04 -3.52 15.03
CA ILE A 40 19.10 -4.57 15.44
C ILE A 40 19.75 -5.94 15.31
N ALA A 41 20.39 -6.24 14.17
CA ALA A 41 21.09 -7.52 13.97
C ALA A 41 22.19 -7.75 15.02
N ALA A 42 22.98 -6.72 15.32
CA ALA A 42 24.00 -6.78 16.37
C ALA A 42 23.38 -6.96 17.77
N GLY A 43 22.30 -6.25 18.08
CA GLY A 43 21.58 -6.35 19.35
C GLY A 43 20.92 -7.72 19.55
N LEU A 44 20.40 -8.33 18.49
CA LEU A 44 19.89 -9.70 18.53
C LEU A 44 21.01 -10.70 18.86
N ALA A 45 22.18 -10.55 18.22
CA ALA A 45 23.34 -11.39 18.49
C ALA A 45 23.79 -11.31 19.96
N GLN A 46 23.84 -10.09 20.51
CA GLN A 46 24.17 -9.86 21.93
C GLN A 46 23.19 -10.52 22.89
N LYS A 47 21.92 -10.66 22.49
CA LYS A 47 20.88 -11.34 23.26
C LYS A 47 20.84 -12.87 23.04
N GLY A 48 21.77 -13.42 22.27
CA GLY A 48 21.86 -14.86 22.01
C GLY A 48 20.93 -15.37 20.91
N PHE A 49 20.32 -14.49 20.10
CA PHE A 49 19.55 -14.93 18.94
C PHE A 49 20.48 -15.35 17.81
N ILE A 50 20.68 -16.66 17.69
CA ILE A 50 21.55 -17.30 16.70
C ILE A 50 20.67 -18.13 15.76
N ASN A 51 21.01 -18.14 14.47
CA ASN A 51 20.34 -18.99 13.52
C ASN A 51 20.68 -20.46 13.80
N PRO A 52 19.67 -21.33 14.08
CA PRO A 52 19.91 -22.74 14.42
C PRO A 52 20.55 -23.56 13.29
N ASP A 53 20.36 -23.15 12.03
CA ASP A 53 20.87 -23.87 10.86
C ASP A 53 22.35 -23.54 10.59
N THR A 54 22.72 -22.26 10.72
CA THR A 54 24.08 -21.79 10.41
C THR A 54 24.96 -21.63 11.65
N ASN A 55 24.36 -21.69 12.85
CA ASN A 55 24.99 -21.38 14.13
C ASN A 55 25.69 -20.01 14.16
N ALA A 56 25.20 -19.07 13.35
CA ALA A 56 25.73 -17.71 13.24
C ALA A 56 24.64 -16.67 13.58
N PRO A 57 25.01 -15.45 13.98
CA PRO A 57 24.06 -14.37 14.18
C PRO A 57 23.16 -14.13 12.96
N TYR A 58 21.92 -13.73 13.20
CA TYR A 58 21.01 -13.36 12.13
C TYR A 58 21.53 -12.15 11.35
N SER A 59 21.48 -12.24 10.02
CA SER A 59 21.90 -11.15 9.15
C SER A 59 20.88 -10.00 9.17
N HIS A 60 21.34 -8.80 8.86
CA HIS A 60 20.46 -7.63 8.66
C HIS A 60 19.40 -7.87 7.57
N VAL A 61 19.67 -8.76 6.60
CA VAL A 61 18.69 -9.19 5.58
C VAL A 61 17.55 -10.00 6.22
N THR A 62 17.88 -10.87 7.18
CA THR A 62 16.86 -11.64 7.92
C THR A 62 16.01 -10.70 8.78
N VAL A 63 16.66 -9.77 9.48
CA VAL A 63 15.97 -8.72 10.26
C VAL A 63 15.04 -7.89 9.37
N LYS A 64 15.46 -7.54 8.15
CA LYS A 64 14.60 -6.84 7.20
C LYS A 64 13.34 -7.66 6.88
N LYS A 65 13.49 -8.94 6.57
CA LYS A 65 12.34 -9.83 6.28
C LYS A 65 11.38 -9.93 7.46
N ASP A 66 11.91 -10.02 8.68
CA ASP A 66 11.09 -10.01 9.90
C ASP A 66 10.32 -8.70 10.05
N LEU A 67 10.98 -7.57 9.80
CA LEU A 67 10.35 -6.26 9.87
C LEU A 67 9.28 -6.09 8.78
N ASP A 68 9.55 -6.53 7.55
CA ASP A 68 8.57 -6.49 6.46
C ASP A 68 7.31 -7.31 6.81
N ALA A 69 7.48 -8.48 7.44
CA ALA A 69 6.38 -9.31 7.91
C ALA A 69 5.57 -8.63 9.04
N LEU A 70 6.24 -8.08 10.05
CA LEU A 70 5.61 -7.31 11.12
C LEU A 70 4.84 -6.10 10.57
N MET A 71 5.41 -5.38 9.60
CA MET A 71 4.73 -4.24 8.97
C MET A 71 3.50 -4.67 8.17
N ALA A 72 3.53 -5.84 7.53
CA ALA A 72 2.36 -6.38 6.85
C ALA A 72 1.26 -6.72 7.86
N GLU A 73 1.61 -7.45 8.93
CA GLU A 73 0.70 -7.81 10.02
C GLU A 73 0.09 -6.58 10.70
N TRP A 74 0.90 -5.57 11.04
CA TRP A 74 0.39 -4.33 11.64
C TRP A 74 -0.54 -3.56 10.72
N ARG A 75 -0.31 -3.59 9.40
CA ARG A 75 -1.23 -2.98 8.43
C ARG A 75 -2.55 -3.75 8.38
N GLU A 76 -2.50 -5.07 8.38
CA GLU A 76 -3.69 -5.92 8.38
C GLU A 76 -4.52 -5.72 9.65
N ASN A 77 -3.87 -5.76 10.82
CA ASN A 77 -4.52 -5.51 12.09
C ASN A 77 -5.12 -4.10 12.16
N ALA A 78 -4.38 -3.07 11.70
CA ALA A 78 -4.91 -1.72 11.63
C ALA A 78 -6.11 -1.61 10.67
N GLN A 79 -6.13 -2.36 9.57
CA GLN A 79 -7.29 -2.42 8.68
C GLN A 79 -8.49 -3.10 9.35
N ALA A 80 -8.28 -4.21 10.07
CA ALA A 80 -9.33 -4.88 10.82
C ALA A 80 -9.93 -3.97 11.91
N ASP A 81 -9.08 -3.22 12.63
CA ASP A 81 -9.50 -2.23 13.62
C ASP A 81 -10.33 -1.12 12.97
N LEU A 82 -9.88 -0.60 11.82
CA LEU A 82 -10.61 0.42 11.07
C LEU A 82 -11.99 -0.08 10.61
N LEU A 83 -12.10 -1.32 10.15
CA LEU A 83 -13.38 -1.91 9.76
C LEU A 83 -14.33 -2.03 10.96
N THR A 84 -13.79 -2.45 12.11
CA THR A 84 -14.55 -2.56 13.36
C THR A 84 -15.09 -1.19 13.81
N LEU A 85 -14.24 -0.16 13.79
CA LEU A 85 -14.65 1.22 14.11
C LEU A 85 -15.69 1.76 13.13
N ARG A 86 -15.53 1.49 11.82
CA ARG A 86 -16.53 1.86 10.81
C ARG A 86 -17.88 1.20 11.05
N ALA A 87 -17.90 -0.10 11.38
CA ALA A 87 -19.13 -0.82 11.67
C ALA A 87 -19.86 -0.24 12.89
N ALA A 88 -19.13 0.08 13.97
CA ALA A 88 -19.70 0.73 15.14
C ALA A 88 -20.29 2.11 14.81
N GLN A 89 -19.55 2.94 14.07
CA GLN A 89 -20.03 4.25 13.62
C GLN A 89 -21.27 4.14 12.71
N GLN A 90 -21.30 3.15 11.82
CA GLN A 90 -22.48 2.91 10.98
C GLN A 90 -23.71 2.53 11.82
N ALA A 91 -23.54 1.68 12.84
CA ALA A 91 -24.62 1.32 13.74
C ALA A 91 -25.18 2.53 14.50
N GLU A 92 -24.30 3.41 15.01
CA GLU A 92 -24.70 4.68 15.64
C GLU A 92 -25.49 5.56 14.67
N LEU A 93 -25.04 5.69 13.42
CA LEU A 93 -25.76 6.46 12.39
C LEU A 93 -27.14 5.87 12.07
N GLN A 94 -27.30 4.55 12.05
CA GLN A 94 -28.62 3.93 11.86
C GLN A 94 -29.57 4.25 13.01
N GLU A 95 -29.08 4.25 14.25
CA GLU A 95 -29.90 4.62 15.40
C GLU A 95 -30.31 6.09 15.36
N VAL A 96 -29.39 6.99 14.98
CA VAL A 96 -29.71 8.41 14.74
C VAL A 96 -30.78 8.56 13.67
N LYS A 97 -30.68 7.83 12.55
CA LYS A 97 -31.70 7.84 11.48
C LYS A 97 -33.04 7.36 12.00
N ARG A 98 -33.07 6.26 12.76
CA ARG A 98 -34.29 5.70 13.37
C ARG A 98 -34.97 6.73 14.29
N ALA A 99 -34.21 7.38 15.15
CA ALA A 99 -34.72 8.40 16.06
C ALA A 99 -35.21 9.66 15.32
N ALA A 100 -34.53 10.07 14.25
CA ALA A 100 -34.93 11.21 13.43
C ALA A 100 -36.20 10.93 12.62
N TRP A 101 -36.36 9.72 12.08
CA TRP A 101 -37.59 9.27 11.42
C TRP A 101 -38.80 9.34 12.36
N ALA A 102 -38.66 8.88 13.60
CA ALA A 102 -39.73 8.96 14.59
C ALA A 102 -40.19 10.40 14.90
N LYS A 103 -39.29 11.38 14.71
CA LYS A 103 -39.55 12.82 14.93
C LYS A 103 -39.88 13.59 13.65
N THR A 104 -39.88 12.93 12.48
CA THR A 104 -39.99 13.57 11.16
C THR A 104 -38.93 14.67 10.92
N ASP A 105 -37.75 14.54 11.54
CA ASP A 105 -36.64 15.48 11.35
C ASP A 105 -35.85 15.12 10.08
N LEU A 106 -36.39 15.54 8.93
CA LEU A 106 -35.80 15.29 7.62
C LEU A 106 -34.39 15.88 7.47
N GLY A 107 -34.11 17.00 8.14
CA GLY A 107 -32.79 17.64 8.08
C GLY A 107 -31.71 16.77 8.73
N THR A 108 -32.02 16.13 9.86
CA THR A 108 -31.11 15.18 10.50
C THR A 108 -30.96 13.89 9.71
N ILE A 109 -32.01 13.40 9.07
CA ILE A 109 -31.94 12.22 8.19
C ILE A 109 -30.97 12.46 7.03
N LEU A 110 -31.10 13.59 6.32
CA LEU A 110 -30.21 13.92 5.19
C LEU A 110 -28.75 14.03 5.62
N ARG A 111 -28.47 14.71 6.74
CA ARG A 111 -27.10 14.79 7.30
C ARG A 111 -26.55 13.42 7.71
N ALA A 112 -27.38 12.55 8.25
CA ALA A 112 -26.95 11.20 8.62
C ALA A 112 -26.64 10.35 7.38
N MET A 113 -27.45 10.47 6.31
CA MET A 113 -27.19 9.80 5.03
C MET A 113 -25.90 10.31 4.37
N GLU A 114 -25.65 11.61 4.40
CA GLU A 114 -24.41 12.19 3.87
C GLU A 114 -23.18 11.68 4.64
N ARG A 115 -23.25 11.62 5.98
CA ARG A 115 -22.18 11.04 6.80
C ARG A 115 -21.97 9.55 6.52
N GLU A 116 -23.05 8.80 6.32
CA GLU A 116 -22.99 7.39 5.96
C GLU A 116 -22.34 7.20 4.58
N ALA A 117 -22.70 8.02 3.58
CA ALA A 117 -22.10 8.01 2.24
C ALA A 117 -20.60 8.30 2.29
N ARG A 118 -20.17 9.28 3.09
CA ARG A 118 -18.74 9.55 3.33
C ARG A 118 -18.02 8.41 4.06
N LEU A 119 -18.65 7.82 5.09
CA LEU A 119 -18.07 6.70 5.85
C LEU A 119 -17.83 5.47 4.96
N LEU A 120 -18.76 5.20 4.06
CA LEU A 120 -18.69 4.10 3.09
C LEU A 120 -17.85 4.44 1.84
N GLY A 121 -17.47 5.70 1.67
CA GLY A 121 -16.72 6.17 0.52
C GLY A 121 -17.52 6.26 -0.78
N LEU A 122 -18.85 6.30 -0.70
CA LEU A 122 -19.74 6.44 -1.86
C LEU A 122 -19.60 7.81 -2.54
N ASP A 123 -19.16 8.81 -1.79
CA ASP A 123 -18.90 10.17 -2.30
C ASP A 123 -17.44 10.39 -2.74
N MET A 124 -16.60 9.34 -2.73
CA MET A 124 -15.21 9.49 -3.14
C MET A 124 -15.15 9.76 -4.66
N PRO A 125 -14.41 10.79 -5.11
CA PRO A 125 -14.24 11.05 -6.53
C PRO A 125 -13.58 9.83 -7.18
N MET A 126 -14.15 9.36 -8.31
CA MET A 126 -13.57 8.29 -9.10
C MET A 126 -12.14 8.69 -9.49
N LYS A 127 -11.14 8.02 -8.91
CA LYS A 127 -9.76 8.16 -9.35
C LYS A 127 -9.62 7.38 -10.65
N ILE A 128 -9.73 8.07 -11.78
CA ILE A 128 -9.33 7.52 -13.07
C ILE A 128 -7.81 7.47 -13.06
N ASP A 129 -7.23 6.29 -13.25
CA ASP A 129 -5.79 6.15 -13.38
C ASP A 129 -5.36 6.64 -14.77
N ILE A 130 -4.97 7.92 -14.82
CA ILE A 130 -4.57 8.62 -16.05
C ILE A 130 -3.26 8.03 -16.62
N ASN A 131 -2.44 7.37 -15.79
CA ASN A 131 -1.14 6.86 -16.25
C ASN A 131 -1.30 5.70 -17.24
N MET A 132 -2.17 4.74 -16.97
CA MET A 132 -2.42 3.61 -17.88
C MET A 132 -2.87 4.08 -19.26
N THR A 133 -3.81 5.03 -19.32
CA THR A 133 -4.36 5.53 -20.58
C THR A 133 -3.36 6.37 -21.37
N LEU A 134 -2.46 7.10 -20.70
CA LEU A 134 -1.42 7.88 -21.37
C LEU A 134 -0.33 7.00 -21.98
N TYR A 135 0.12 5.95 -21.26
CA TYR A 135 1.15 5.05 -21.78
C TYR A 135 0.69 4.31 -23.04
N GLU A 136 -0.54 3.80 -23.05
CA GLU A 136 -1.12 3.13 -24.22
C GLU A 136 -1.20 4.08 -25.42
N ARG A 137 -1.69 5.31 -25.22
CA ARG A 137 -1.80 6.30 -26.29
C ARG A 137 -0.45 6.80 -26.81
N VAL A 138 0.53 6.97 -25.92
CA VAL A 138 1.89 7.34 -26.33
C VAL A 138 2.51 6.21 -27.14
N LEU A 139 2.32 4.95 -26.73
CA LEU A 139 2.81 3.79 -27.47
C LEU A 139 2.16 3.66 -28.86
N GLU A 140 0.84 3.84 -28.95
CA GLU A 140 0.11 3.87 -30.23
C GLU A 140 0.66 4.95 -31.18
N LEU A 141 0.88 6.15 -30.67
CA LEU A 141 1.41 7.26 -31.48
C LEU A 141 2.86 7.02 -31.90
N THR A 142 3.71 6.49 -31.02
CA THR A 142 5.09 6.11 -31.36
C THR A 142 5.11 5.07 -32.48
N ASN A 143 4.23 4.06 -32.43
CA ASN A 143 4.12 3.06 -33.49
C ASN A 143 3.71 3.68 -34.82
N LEU A 144 2.72 4.57 -34.83
CA LEU A 144 2.25 5.25 -36.04
C LEU A 144 3.33 6.16 -36.64
N LEU A 145 4.09 6.88 -35.80
CA LEU A 145 5.22 7.69 -36.26
C LEU A 145 6.33 6.84 -36.88
N ASN A 146 6.60 5.66 -36.32
CA ASN A 146 7.55 4.70 -36.90
C ASN A 146 7.06 4.17 -38.26
N GLU A 147 5.77 3.84 -38.39
CA GLU A 147 5.16 3.42 -39.67
C GLU A 147 5.24 4.51 -40.74
N MET A 148 5.13 5.78 -40.34
CA MET A 148 5.31 6.94 -41.21
C MET A 148 6.78 7.26 -41.54
N GLY A 149 7.74 6.47 -41.04
CA GLY A 149 9.17 6.68 -41.27
C GLY A 149 9.75 7.90 -40.55
N VAL A 150 9.09 8.36 -39.49
CA VAL A 150 9.57 9.50 -38.69
C VAL A 150 10.72 9.03 -37.79
N PRO A 151 11.91 9.65 -37.89
CA PRO A 151 13.05 9.31 -37.04
C PRO A 151 12.73 9.48 -35.54
N ALA A 152 13.19 8.54 -34.72
CA ALA A 152 12.90 8.51 -33.27
C ALA A 152 13.38 9.77 -32.52
N ASP A 153 14.46 10.40 -32.97
CA ASP A 153 14.99 11.66 -32.44
C ASP A 153 14.02 12.85 -32.61
N LYS A 154 13.04 12.74 -33.51
CA LYS A 154 12.00 13.77 -33.72
C LYS A 154 10.69 13.51 -32.98
N HIS A 155 10.53 12.34 -32.35
CA HIS A 155 9.29 11.98 -31.68
C HIS A 155 9.01 12.90 -30.48
N GLU A 156 10.05 13.22 -29.70
CA GLU A 156 9.93 14.10 -28.53
C GLU A 156 9.45 15.51 -28.90
N GLU A 157 9.99 16.09 -29.98
CA GLU A 157 9.57 17.40 -30.49
C GLU A 157 8.11 17.38 -30.96
N LEU A 158 7.70 16.32 -31.67
CA LEU A 158 6.33 16.17 -32.15
C LEU A 158 5.33 15.98 -31.01
N PHE A 159 5.67 15.19 -29.99
CA PHE A 159 4.84 15.05 -28.80
C PHE A 159 4.70 16.38 -28.05
N ALA A 160 5.79 17.14 -27.89
CA ALA A 160 5.75 18.45 -27.25
C ALA A 160 4.82 19.43 -28.00
N ARG A 161 4.88 19.44 -29.34
CA ARG A 161 3.99 20.27 -30.18
C ARG A 161 2.53 19.83 -30.05
N LEU A 162 2.27 18.52 -30.02
CA LEU A 162 0.91 17.98 -29.91
C LEU A 162 0.28 18.30 -28.54
N ILE A 163 1.08 18.19 -27.48
CA ILE A 163 0.67 18.58 -26.11
C ILE A 163 0.39 20.10 -26.05
N ALA A 164 1.23 20.94 -26.65
CA ALA A 164 1.01 22.38 -26.70
C ALA A 164 -0.26 22.75 -27.46
N ALA A 165 -0.52 22.11 -28.61
CA ALA A 165 -1.74 22.31 -29.37
C ALA A 165 -3.00 21.83 -28.62
N ALA A 166 -2.92 20.71 -27.91
CA ALA A 166 -4.02 20.20 -27.09
C ALA A 166 -4.35 21.15 -25.93
N LYS A 167 -3.33 21.67 -25.22
CA LYS A 167 -3.51 22.66 -24.15
C LYS A 167 -4.22 23.93 -24.65
N MET A 168 -3.77 24.48 -25.78
CA MET A 168 -4.43 25.66 -26.38
C MET A 168 -5.90 25.41 -26.75
N ARG A 169 -6.27 24.17 -27.11
CA ARG A 169 -7.65 23.79 -27.46
C ARG A 169 -8.55 23.58 -26.24
N VAL A 170 -7.99 23.18 -25.10
CA VAL A 170 -8.73 23.07 -23.83
C VAL A 170 -9.01 24.48 -23.28
N GLU A 171 -7.98 25.32 -23.24
CA GLU A 171 -8.08 26.71 -22.76
C GLU A 171 -9.03 27.57 -23.60
N SER A 172 -9.15 27.29 -24.91
CA SER A 172 -10.11 27.99 -25.78
C SER A 172 -11.55 27.52 -25.60
N LYS A 173 -11.77 26.27 -25.19
CA LYS A 173 -13.11 25.76 -24.85
C LYS A 173 -13.62 26.27 -23.50
N GLU A 174 -12.74 26.50 -22.54
CA GLU A 174 -13.10 27.05 -21.23
C GLU A 174 -13.43 28.55 -21.26
N LYS A 175 -12.97 29.27 -22.30
CA LYS A 175 -13.20 30.73 -22.46
C LYS A 175 -14.34 31.09 -23.40
N ALA A 176 -15.04 30.12 -23.99
CA ALA A 176 -16.23 30.41 -24.80
C ALA A 176 -17.43 30.71 -23.86
N PRO A 177 -18.04 31.91 -23.94
CA PRO A 177 -19.25 32.20 -23.17
C PRO A 177 -20.39 31.28 -23.65
N SER A 178 -21.05 30.62 -22.70
CA SER A 178 -22.32 29.92 -22.87
C SER A 178 -23.45 30.88 -23.22
#